data_AF-A0A1Z8ZI90-F1
#
_entry.id   AF-A0A1Z8ZI90-F1
#
_cell.length_a   1.000
_cell.length_b   1.000
_cell.length_c   1.000
_cell.angle_alpha   90.00
_cell.angle_beta   90.00
_cell.angle_gamma   90.00
#
_symmetry.space_group_name_H-M   'P 1'
#
loop_
_entity.id
_entity.type
_entity.pdbx_description
1 polymer ?
#
loop_
_entity_poly.entity_id
_entity_poly.type
_entity_poly.pdbx_seq_one_letter_code
_entity_poly.pdbx_strand_id
1 'polypeptide(L)' 'MRELSKHISTFAFCYAAIYCFVEGMDALSLGNFLWSCVCFIFAFLALLAVFRFQIERIFNRLKNHKKVQ' A
#
# COMPACT_ATOMS: atom_id res chain seq x y z
N MET A 1 -12.19 18.06 -2.19
CA MET A 1 -11.63 17.49 -0.94
C MET A 1 -11.46 15.97 -0.94
N ARG A 2 -12.41 15.17 -1.48
CA ARG A 2 -12.32 13.68 -1.52
C ARG A 2 -11.05 13.12 -2.18
N GLU A 3 -10.57 13.73 -3.25
CA GLU A 3 -9.37 13.28 -3.99
C GLU A 3 -8.06 13.46 -3.19
N LEU A 4 -7.96 14.53 -2.39
CA LEU A 4 -6.80 14.77 -1.51
C LEU A 4 -6.78 13.77 -0.34
N SER A 5 -7.93 13.48 0.26
CA SER A 5 -8.05 12.44 1.30
C SER A 5 -7.62 11.07 0.80
N LYS A 6 -8.02 10.68 -0.42
CA LYS A 6 -7.55 9.43 -1.04
C LYS A 6 -6.03 9.43 -1.15
N HIS A 7 -5.43 10.54 -1.58
CA HIS A 7 -3.99 10.60 -1.76
C HIS A 7 -3.20 10.50 -0.45
N ILE A 8 -3.66 11.17 0.60
CA ILE A 8 -3.07 11.11 1.95
C ILE A 8 -3.18 9.69 2.51
N SER A 9 -4.34 9.04 2.34
CA SER A 9 -4.51 7.64 2.78
C SER A 9 -3.58 6.68 2.04
N THR A 10 -3.39 6.84 0.72
CA THR A 10 -2.43 6.02 -0.04
C THR A 10 -1.00 6.19 0.48
N PHE A 11 -0.59 7.41 0.81
CA PHE A 11 0.72 7.65 1.41
C PHE A 11 0.86 7.00 2.79
N ALA A 12 -0.18 7.09 3.64
CA ALA A 12 -0.20 6.45 4.94
C ALA A 12 -0.09 4.91 4.82
N PHE A 13 -0.82 4.29 3.90
CA PHE A 13 -0.72 2.85 3.65
C PHE A 13 0.65 2.44 3.09
N CYS A 14 1.25 3.25 2.21
CA CYS A 14 2.62 3.02 1.73
C CYS A 14 3.64 3.07 2.87
N TYR A 15 3.54 4.07 3.74
CA TYR A 15 4.41 4.19 4.91
C TYR A 15 4.24 3.01 5.86
N ALA A 16 2.99 2.62 6.15
CA ALA A 16 2.68 1.46 6.99
C ALA A 16 3.23 0.14 6.39
N ALA A 17 3.17 -0.02 5.07
CA ALA A 17 3.73 -1.19 4.40
C ALA A 17 5.25 -1.26 4.56
N ILE A 18 5.96 -0.15 4.35
CA ILE A 18 7.41 -0.07 4.52
C ILE A 18 7.78 -0.33 5.99
N TYR A 19 7.08 0.31 6.92
CA TYR A 19 7.30 0.15 8.35
C TYR A 19 7.13 -1.31 8.79
N CYS A 20 6.01 -1.95 8.45
CA CYS A 20 5.79 -3.37 8.75
C CYS A 20 6.82 -4.29 8.08
N PHE A 21 7.34 -3.92 6.91
CA PHE A 21 8.37 -4.70 6.23
C PHE A 21 9.71 -4.64 7.00
N VAL A 22 10.11 -3.44 7.43
CA VAL A 22 11.33 -3.24 8.24
C VAL A 22 11.20 -3.94 9.59
N GLU A 23 10.07 -3.74 10.28
CA GLU A 23 9.79 -4.39 11.57
C GLU A 23 9.75 -5.93 11.44
N GLY A 24 9.19 -6.44 10.35
CA GLY A 24 9.17 -7.87 10.04
C GLY A 24 10.57 -8.44 9.81
N MET A 25 11.46 -7.69 9.16
CA MET A 25 12.86 -8.06 8.98
C MET A 25 13.65 -8.02 10.31
N ASP A 26 13.38 -7.05 11.16
CA ASP A 26 14.03 -6.93 12.47
C ASP A 26 13.58 -8.09 13.38
N ALA A 27 12.28 -8.38 13.41
CA ALA A 27 11.72 -9.51 14.13
C ALA A 27 12.24 -10.87 13.65
N LEU A 28 12.51 -11.02 12.34
CA LEU A 28 13.15 -12.20 11.78
C LEU A 28 14.58 -12.36 12.30
N SER A 29 15.33 -11.25 12.36
CA SER A 29 16.71 -11.20 12.84
C SER A 29 16.82 -11.50 14.33
N LEU A 30 15.79 -11.15 15.11
CA LEU A 30 15.64 -11.47 16.54
C LEU A 30 15.19 -12.92 16.81
N GLY A 31 14.88 -13.70 15.76
CA GLY A 31 14.40 -15.08 15.88
C GLY A 31 12.90 -15.22 16.19
N ASN A 32 12.15 -14.12 16.19
CA ASN A 32 10.71 -14.08 16.44
C ASN A 32 9.91 -14.31 15.14
N PHE A 33 9.95 -15.55 14.63
CA PHE A 33 9.31 -15.93 13.37
C PHE A 33 7.80 -15.64 13.30
N LEU A 34 7.06 -15.89 14.40
CA LEU A 34 5.62 -15.65 14.46
C LEU A 34 5.29 -14.16 14.26
N TRP A 35 6.03 -13.28 14.94
CA TRP A 35 5.84 -11.83 14.82
C TRP A 35 6.25 -11.33 13.43
N SER A 36 7.36 -11.84 12.90
CA SER A 36 7.81 -11.54 11.54
C SER A 36 6.75 -11.90 10.49
N CYS A 37 6.17 -13.10 10.56
CA CYS A 37 5.09 -13.52 9.66
C CYS A 37 3.88 -12.59 9.72
N VAL A 38 3.45 -12.19 10.93
CA VAL A 38 2.33 -11.25 11.10
C VAL A 38 2.67 -9.91 10.43
N CYS A 39 3.85 -9.35 10.69
CA CYS A 39 4.31 -8.10 10.06
C CYS A 39 4.33 -8.19 8.53
N PHE A 40 4.80 -9.30 7.95
CA PHE A 40 4.79 -9.49 6.49
C PHE A 40 3.38 -9.58 5.91
N ILE A 41 2.44 -10.24 6.59
CA ILE A 41 1.02 -10.29 6.17
C ILE A 41 0.42 -8.88 6.19
N PHE A 42 0.69 -8.10 7.24
CA PHE A 42 0.23 -6.71 7.32
C PHE A 42 0.85 -5.83 6.24
N ALA A 43 2.15 -5.96 5.97
CA ALA A 43 2.83 -5.26 4.88
C ALA A 43 2.18 -5.59 3.53
N PHE A 44 1.87 -6.87 3.28
CA PHE A 44 1.22 -7.32 2.05
C PHE A 44 -0.20 -6.75 1.88
N LEU A 45 -1.00 -6.76 2.94
CA LEU A 45 -2.36 -6.18 2.94
C LEU A 45 -2.33 -4.66 2.69
N ALA A 46 -1.40 -3.95 3.32
CA ALA A 46 -1.21 -2.52 3.10
C ALA A 46 -0.82 -2.22 1.65
N LEU A 47 0.03 -3.06 1.05
CA LEU A 47 0.47 -2.94 -0.34
C LEU A 47 -0.67 -3.22 -1.34
N LEU A 48 -1.52 -4.22 -1.05
CA LEU A 48 -2.76 -4.46 -1.80
C LEU A 48 -3.73 -3.28 -1.73
N ALA A 49 -3.87 -2.64 -0.56
CA ALA A 49 -4.70 -1.45 -0.41
C ALA A 49 -4.17 -0.29 -1.27
N VAL A 50 -2.86 -0.08 -1.31
CA VAL A 50 -2.22 0.93 -2.19
C VAL A 50 -2.51 0.64 -3.66
N PHE A 51 -2.36 -0.62 -4.09
CA PHE A 51 -2.63 -1.01 -5.49
C PHE A 51 -4.09 -0.77 -5.90
N ARG A 52 -5.06 -1.06 -5.02
CA ARG A 52 -6.47 -0.79 -5.29
C ARG A 52 -6.72 0.67 -5.66
N PHE A 53 -6.08 1.60 -4.97
CA PHE A 53 -6.20 3.03 -5.26
C PHE A 53 -5.45 3.47 -6.52
N GLN A 54 -4.29 2.87 -6.80
CA GLN A 54 -3.55 3.18 -8.03
C GLN A 54 -4.27 2.69 -9.28
N ILE A 55 -4.91 1.51 -9.24
CA ILE A 55 -5.71 0.98 -10.36
C ILE A 55 -6.86 1.92 -10.69
N GLU A 56 -7.57 2.43 -9.69
CA GLU A 56 -8.68 3.39 -9.88
C GLU A 56 -8.20 4.68 -10.57
N ARG A 57 -6.99 5.15 -10.24
CA ARG A 57 -6.34 6.31 -10.88
C ARG A 57 -5.88 6.04 -12.31
N ILE A 58 -5.27 4.88 -12.56
CA ILE A 58 -4.83 4.47 -13.91
C ILE A 58 -6.05 4.32 -14.81
N PHE A 59 -7.12 3.70 -14.31
CA PHE A 59 -8.37 3.53 -15.04
C PHE A 59 -9.04 4.87 -15.38
N ASN A 60 -9.06 5.82 -14.44
CA ASN A 60 -9.56 7.18 -14.72
C ASN A 60 -8.70 7.94 -15.73
N ARG A 61 -7.36 7.80 -15.68
CA ARG A 61 -6.48 8.39 -16.70
C ARG A 61 -6.72 7.78 -18.08
N LEU A 62 -6.88 6.46 -18.17
CA LEU A 62 -7.19 5.77 -19.43
C LEU A 62 -8.56 6.17 -19.99
N LYS A 63 -9.58 6.31 -19.13
CA LYS A 63 -10.93 6.72 -19.54
C LYS A 63 -10.98 8.14 -20.07
N ASN A 64 -10.20 9.06 -19.50
CA ASN A 64 -10.13 10.45 -19.97
C ASN A 64 -9.37 10.59 -21.30
N HIS A 65 -8.39 9.73 -21.58
CA HIS A 65 -7.72 9.70 -22.89
C HIS A 65 -8.64 9.24 -24.02
N LYS A 66 -9.68 8.44 -23.72
CA LYS A 66 -10.64 7.93 -24.70
C LYS A 66 -11.78 8.90 -25.05
N LYS A 67 -11.90 10.04 -24.35
CA LYS A 67 -12.90 11.09 -24.62
C LYS A 67 -12.38 12.24 -25.49
N VAL A 68 -11.11 12.21 -25.86
CA VAL A 68 -10.43 13.23 -26.68
C VAL A 68 -10.06 12.66 -28.07
N GLN A 69 -10.69 11.55 -28.47
CA GLN A 69 -10.79 11.11 -29.86
C GLN A 69 -12.26 11.01 -30.23
#